data_AF-A0A015LW19-F1
#
_entry.id   AF-A0A015LW19-F1
#
_cell.length_a   1.000
_cell.length_b   1.000
_cell.length_c   1.000
_cell.angle_alpha   90.00
_cell.angle_beta   90.00
_cell.angle_gamma   90.00
#
_symmetry.space_group_name_H-M   'P 1'
#
loop_
_entity.id
_entity.type
_entity.pdbx_description
1 polymer ?
#
loop_
_entity_poly.entity_id
_entity_poly.type
_entity_poly.pdbx_seq_one_letter_code
_entity_poly.pdbx_strand_id
1 'polypeptide(L)'
;MIMWELTTGCKPFNNVKHNIQLIYKILDGERPKITEDTPECYVNLMKSCWDSDPKKRPSMEVIRLTVGRWEFENVNEKEFNQAEKEKKKLIELKKIGPEFAEKMSSRSYLYK
;
A
#
# COMPACT_ATOMS: atom_id res chain seq x y z
N MET A 1 3.69 4.04 5.17
CA MET A 1 2.32 4.49 4.87
C MET A 1 2.21 5.15 3.50
N ILE A 2 3.05 6.13 3.16
CA ILE A 2 3.08 6.75 1.82
C ILE A 2 3.17 5.71 0.68
N MET A 3 4.06 4.72 0.82
CA MET A 3 4.16 3.63 -0.17
C MET A 3 2.83 2.89 -0.41
N TRP A 4 2.02 2.70 0.64
CA TRP A 4 0.71 2.06 0.51
C TRP A 4 -0.33 2.97 -0.15
N GLU A 5 -0.26 4.27 0.10
CA GLU A 5 -1.09 5.27 -0.58
C GLU A 5 -0.80 5.28 -2.09
N LEU A 6 0.47 5.15 -2.47
CA LEU A 6 0.88 5.10 -3.88
C LEU A 6 0.37 3.85 -4.60
N THR A 7 0.27 2.70 -3.93
CA THR A 7 -0.25 1.48 -4.55
C THR A 7 -1.76 1.53 -4.74
N THR A 8 -2.49 2.04 -3.74
CA THR A 8 -3.95 1.99 -3.69
C THR A 8 -4.66 3.26 -4.14
N GLY A 9 -3.96 4.40 -4.18
CA GLY A 9 -4.55 5.73 -4.36
C GLY A 9 -5.47 6.17 -3.22
N CYS A 10 -5.49 5.43 -2.11
CA CYS A 10 -6.41 5.62 -0.99
C CYS A 10 -5.66 5.97 0.29
N LYS A 11 -6.33 6.68 1.22
CA LYS A 11 -5.81 6.92 2.56
C LYS A 11 -5.74 5.59 3.36
N PRO A 12 -4.68 5.32 4.15
CA PRO A 12 -4.61 4.15 5.00
C PRO A 12 -5.77 4.18 6.00
N PHE A 13 -6.42 3.03 6.19
CA PHE A 13 -7.55 2.89 7.10
C PHE A 13 -8.71 3.86 6.77
N ASN A 14 -8.95 4.18 5.49
CA ASN A 14 -10.02 5.11 5.09
C ASN A 14 -11.42 4.67 5.52
N ASN A 15 -11.63 3.37 5.75
CA ASN A 15 -12.90 2.78 6.18
C ASN A 15 -13.04 2.65 7.71
N VAL A 16 -12.05 3.09 8.50
CA VAL A 16 -12.07 3.01 9.96
C VAL A 16 -12.10 4.42 10.54
N LYS A 17 -12.78 4.62 11.67
CA LYS A 17 -12.74 5.91 12.38
C LYS A 17 -11.34 6.15 12.95
N HIS A 18 -10.77 7.33 12.69
CA HIS A 18 -9.45 7.72 13.17
C HIS A 18 -9.53 8.17 14.64
N ASN A 19 -9.66 7.20 15.55
CA ASN A 19 -9.79 7.42 16.99
C ASN A 19 -8.78 6.57 17.78
N ILE A 20 -8.83 6.66 19.12
CA ILE A 20 -7.91 5.94 20.00
C ILE A 20 -7.93 4.42 19.81
N GLN A 21 -9.08 3.85 19.40
CA GLN A 21 -9.20 2.42 19.12
C GLN A 21 -8.35 2.00 17.93
N LEU A 22 -8.27 2.83 16.88
CA LEU A 22 -7.37 2.59 15.76
C LEU A 22 -5.89 2.68 16.17
N ILE A 23 -5.55 3.61 17.08
CA ILE A 23 -4.19 3.73 17.60
C ILE A 23 -3.77 2.43 18.29
N TYR A 24 -4.61 1.87 19.17
CA TYR A 24 -4.31 0.60 19.83
C TYR A 24 -4.13 -0.55 18.85
N LYS A 25 -5.01 -0.68 17.84
CA LYS A 25 -4.85 -1.69 16.79
C LYS A 25 -3.50 -1.58 16.07
N ILE A 26 -3.08 -0.37 15.72
CA ILE A 26 -1.79 -0.15 15.05
C ILE A 26 -0.61 -0.53 15.95
N LEU A 27 -0.70 -0.21 17.25
CA LEU A 27 0.29 -0.61 18.26
C LEU A 27 0.36 -2.14 18.41
N ASP A 28 -0.79 -2.82 18.32
CA ASP A 28 -0.90 -4.29 18.34
C ASP A 28 -0.47 -4.94 17.01
N GLY A 29 -0.04 -4.14 16.03
CA GLY A 29 0.53 -4.63 14.77
C GLY A 29 -0.43 -4.60 13.58
N GLU A 30 -1.63 -4.05 13.71
CA GLU A 30 -2.55 -3.85 12.57
C GLU A 30 -1.84 -3.02 11.47
N ARG A 31 -1.90 -3.50 10.23
CA ARG A 31 -1.38 -2.81 9.04
C ARG A 31 -2.43 -2.83 7.93
N PRO A 32 -2.43 -1.85 7.01
CA PRO A 32 -3.31 -1.88 5.86
C PRO A 32 -3.15 -3.15 5.03
N LYS A 33 -4.26 -3.67 4.51
CA LYS A 33 -4.24 -4.83 3.62
C LYS A 33 -3.44 -4.51 2.35
N ILE A 34 -2.51 -5.39 2.00
CA ILE A 34 -1.75 -5.32 0.76
C ILE A 34 -2.56 -6.04 -0.32
N THR A 35 -2.67 -5.42 -1.49
CA THR A 35 -3.39 -5.98 -2.63
C THR A 35 -2.48 -6.87 -3.46
N GLU A 36 -3.05 -7.90 -4.08
CA GLU A 36 -2.32 -8.93 -4.84
C GLU A 36 -1.62 -8.39 -6.09
N ASP A 37 -2.00 -7.19 -6.54
CA ASP A 37 -1.39 -6.46 -7.66
C ASP A 37 -0.15 -5.63 -7.26
N THR A 38 0.28 -5.69 -6.00
CA THR A 38 1.51 -5.01 -5.57
C THR A 38 2.72 -5.92 -5.80
N PRO A 39 3.78 -5.47 -6.52
CA PRO A 39 5.01 -6.23 -6.67
C PRO A 39 5.60 -6.64 -5.32
N GLU A 40 6.04 -7.90 -5.20
CA GLU A 40 6.62 -8.47 -3.98
C GLU A 40 7.84 -7.69 -3.45
N CYS A 41 8.72 -7.20 -4.33
CA CYS A 41 9.85 -6.35 -3.95
C CYS A 41 9.39 -5.04 -3.31
N TYR A 42 8.30 -4.46 -3.81
CA TYR A 42 7.67 -3.26 -3.23
C TYR A 42 6.99 -3.58 -1.90
N VAL A 43 6.30 -4.72 -1.81
CA VAL A 43 5.71 -5.24 -0.57
C VAL A 43 6.76 -5.40 0.51
N ASN A 44 7.91 -5.99 0.18
CA ASN A 44 8.99 -6.24 1.13
C ASN A 44 9.63 -4.94 1.62
N LEU A 45 9.88 -3.97 0.74
CA LEU A 45 10.36 -2.65 1.14
C LEU A 45 9.32 -1.90 1.99
N MET A 46 8.04 -1.92 1.59
CA MET A 46 6.96 -1.32 2.35
C MET A 46 6.83 -1.95 3.74
N LYS A 47 7.00 -3.27 3.85
CA LYS A 47 6.98 -4.01 5.11
C LYS A 47 8.13 -3.65 6.04
N SER A 48 9.34 -3.50 5.52
CA SER A 48 10.48 -3.10 6.35
C SER A 48 10.34 -1.66 6.87
N CYS A 49 9.69 -0.76 6.11
CA CYS A 49 9.48 0.63 6.53
C CYS A 49 8.57 0.79 7.76
N TRP A 50 7.68 -0.17 8.04
CA TRP A 50 6.75 -0.11 9.17
C TRP A 50 6.91 -1.27 10.16
N ASP A 51 8.12 -1.83 10.24
CA ASP A 51 8.50 -2.84 11.23
C ASP A 51 8.21 -2.31 12.66
N SER A 52 7.73 -3.20 13.51
CA SER A 52 7.43 -2.89 14.91
C SER A 52 8.69 -2.55 15.71
N ASP A 53 9.83 -3.14 15.34
CA ASP A 53 11.15 -2.74 15.85
C ASP A 53 11.72 -1.57 15.02
N PRO A 54 11.84 -0.36 15.59
CA PRO A 54 12.38 0.79 14.88
C PRO A 54 13.79 0.58 14.34
N LYS A 55 14.59 -0.31 14.96
CA LYS A 55 15.97 -0.58 14.53
C LYS A 55 16.03 -1.41 13.24
N LYS A 56 14.96 -2.13 12.90
CA LYS A 56 14.85 -2.91 11.65
C LYS A 56 14.37 -2.08 10.47
N ARG A 57 13.90 -0.85 10.72
CA ARG A 57 13.43 0.04 9.65
C ARG A 57 14.63 0.51 8.82
N PRO A 58 14.53 0.47 7.48
CA PRO A 58 15.61 0.94 6.63
C PRO A 58 15.81 2.45 6.81
N SER A 59 17.05 2.90 6.65
CA SER A 59 17.34 4.33 6.56
C SER A 59 16.76 4.89 5.25
N MET A 60 16.56 6.22 5.22
CA MET A 60 16.15 6.90 3.99
C MET A 60 17.13 6.68 2.84
N GLU A 61 18.43 6.54 3.15
CA GLU A 61 19.46 6.22 2.17
C GLU A 61 19.23 4.85 1.53
N VAL A 62 18.97 3.81 2.34
CA VAL A 62 18.67 2.46 1.82
C VAL A 62 17.44 2.49 0.92
N ILE A 63 16.35 3.14 1.37
CA ILE A 63 15.12 3.27 0.56
C ILE A 63 15.42 3.98 -0.77
N ARG A 64 16.15 5.11 -0.74
CA ARG A 64 16.50 5.88 -1.95
C ARG A 64 17.30 5.04 -2.94
N LEU A 65 18.30 4.31 -2.45
CA LEU A 65 19.11 3.42 -3.29
C LEU A 65 18.25 2.29 -3.86
N THR A 66 17.43 1.63 -3.05
CA THR A 66 16.55 0.55 -3.52
C THR A 66 15.60 1.02 -4.63
N VAL A 67 14.90 2.14 -4.43
CA VAL A 67 13.98 2.69 -5.43
C VAL A 67 14.73 3.18 -6.68
N GLY A 68 15.90 3.82 -6.50
CA GLY A 68 16.74 4.25 -7.62
C GLY A 68 17.19 3.08 -8.50
N ARG A 69 17.49 1.92 -7.92
CA ARG A 69 17.86 0.72 -8.69
C ARG A 69 16.68 0.16 -9.49
N TRP A 70 15.46 0.27 -8.98
CA TRP A 70 14.27 -0.11 -9.75
C TRP A 70 14.09 0.80 -10.96
N GLU A 71 14.24 2.11 -10.77
CA GLU A 71 14.02 3.12 -11.82
C GLU A 71 15.13 3.14 -12.88
N PHE A 72 16.40 3.15 -12.46
CA PHE A 72 17.52 3.43 -13.37
C PHE A 72 18.29 2.18 -13.82
N GLU A 73 18.21 1.09 -13.06
CA GLU A 73 18.92 -0.17 -13.38
C GLU A 73 17.94 -1.27 -13.85
N ASN A 74 16.64 -0.98 -13.95
CA ASN A 74 15.59 -1.95 -14.29
C ASN A 74 15.59 -3.19 -13.37
N VAL A 75 16.06 -3.05 -12.12
CA VAL A 75 15.99 -4.13 -11.14
C VAL A 75 14.53 -4.47 -10.87
N ASN A 76 14.19 -5.76 -10.92
CA ASN A 76 12.83 -6.28 -10.76
C ASN A 76 11.82 -5.84 -11.86
N GLU A 77 12.28 -5.31 -13.00
CA GLU A 77 11.40 -4.87 -14.10
C GLU A 77 10.36 -5.92 -14.49
N LYS A 78 10.75 -7.20 -14.60
CA LYS A 78 9.83 -8.30 -14.93
C LYS A 78 8.71 -8.46 -13.88
N GLU A 79 9.03 -8.25 -12.62
CA GLU A 79 8.09 -8.35 -11.51
C GLU A 79 7.08 -7.20 -11.54
N PHE A 80 7.55 -5.97 -11.73
CA PHE A 80 6.69 -4.79 -11.94
C PHE A 80 5.78 -4.96 -13.15
N ASN A 81 6.32 -5.43 -14.28
CA ASN A 81 5.55 -5.69 -15.49
C ASN A 81 4.47 -6.77 -15.28
N GLN A 82 4.76 -7.78 -14.47
CA GLN A 82 3.77 -8.82 -14.14
C GLN A 82 2.67 -8.28 -13.23
N ALA A 83 3.03 -7.50 -12.21
CA ALA A 83 2.09 -6.85 -11.32
C ALA A 83 1.15 -5.90 -12.08
N GLU A 84 1.68 -5.10 -13.01
CA GLU A 84 0.88 -4.21 -13.86
C GLU A 84 -0.10 -4.97 -14.77
N LYS A 85 0.30 -6.14 -15.30
CA LYS A 85 -0.63 -7.00 -16.05
C LYS A 85 -1.75 -7.52 -15.16
N GLU A 86 -1.44 -7.94 -13.94
CA GLU A 86 -2.44 -8.44 -13.00
C GLU A 86 -3.40 -7.33 -12.56
N LYS A 87 -2.86 -6.14 -12.28
CA LYS A 87 -3.65 -4.93 -11.99
C LYS A 87 -4.66 -4.64 -13.10
N LYS A 88 -4.22 -4.66 -14.36
CA LYS A 88 -5.13 -4.46 -15.52
C LYS A 88 -6.26 -5.48 -15.55
N LYS A 89 -5.97 -6.78 -15.37
CA LYS A 89 -7.02 -7.81 -15.30
C LYS A 89 -8.00 -7.59 -14.15
N LEU A 90 -7.49 -7.22 -12.96
CA LEU A 90 -8.34 -6.99 -11.80
C LEU A 90 -9.22 -5.74 -11.96
N ILE A 91 -8.74 -4.71 -12.67
CA ILE A 91 -9.53 -3.54 -13.07
C ILE A 91 -10.63 -3.95 -14.07
N GLU A 92 -10.30 -4.74 -15.09
CA GLU A 92 -11.28 -5.27 -16.06
C GLU A 92 -12.37 -6.12 -15.37
N LEU A 93 -11.98 -6.90 -14.37
CA LEU A 93 -12.90 -7.69 -13.54
C LEU A 93 -13.67 -6.83 -12.51
N LYS A 94 -13.48 -5.51 -12.50
CA LYS A 94 -14.06 -4.57 -11.51
C LYS A 94 -13.80 -4.97 -10.05
N LYS A 95 -12.68 -5.64 -9.78
CA LYS A 95 -12.27 -6.05 -8.42
C LYS A 95 -11.52 -4.93 -7.68
N ILE A 96 -10.91 -4.01 -8.43
CA ILE A 96 -10.18 -2.82 -7.95
C ILE A 96 -10.49 -1.64 -8.87
N GLY A 97 -10.37 -0.42 -8.34
CA GLY A 97 -10.67 0.83 -9.06
C GLY A 97 -11.50 1.82 -8.23
N PRO A 98 -11.87 3.00 -8.78
CA PRO A 98 -12.63 4.02 -8.06
C PRO A 98 -14.02 3.54 -7.60
N GLU A 99 -14.63 2.54 -8.25
CA GLU A 99 -15.87 1.89 -7.74
C GLU A 99 -15.65 1.19 -6.37
N PHE A 100 -14.42 0.73 -6.06
CA PHE A 100 -14.06 0.22 -4.72
C PHE A 100 -13.95 1.37 -3.70
N ALA A 101 -13.49 2.54 -4.13
CA ALA A 101 -13.51 3.76 -3.34
C ALA A 101 -14.94 4.26 -3.10
N GLU A 102 -15.86 4.11 -4.06
CA GLU A 102 -17.29 4.47 -3.90
C GLU A 102 -18.04 3.55 -2.94
N LYS A 103 -17.82 2.23 -3.00
CA LYS A 103 -18.42 1.29 -2.01
C LYS A 103 -17.86 1.51 -0.59
N MET A 104 -16.63 2.00 -0.45
CA MET A 104 -16.05 2.46 0.83
C MET A 104 -16.48 3.89 1.23
N SER A 105 -16.73 4.76 0.25
CA SER A 105 -17.12 6.17 0.43
C SER A 105 -18.63 6.35 0.68
N SER A 106 -19.45 5.36 0.30
CA SER A 106 -20.92 5.37 0.49
C SER A 106 -21.36 5.50 1.95
N ARG A 107 -20.45 5.36 2.93
CA ARG A 107 -20.73 5.64 4.36
C ARG A 107 -20.46 7.08 4.79
N SER A 108 -19.88 7.93 3.93
CA SER A 108 -19.54 9.32 4.26
C SER A 108 -20.66 10.33 3.92
N TYR A 109 -21.73 9.92 3.24
CA TYR A 109 -22.84 10.81 2.88
C TYR A 109 -24.04 10.79 3.86
N LEU A 110 -23.90 10.20 5.06
CA LEU A 110 -24.97 10.22 6.08
C LEU A 110 -24.82 11.30 7.16
N TYR A 111 -23.88 12.24 7.02
CA TYR A 111 -23.81 13.42 7.88
C TYR A 111 -23.47 14.67 7.06
N LYS A 112 -24.49 15.23 6.42
CA LYS A 112 -24.63 16.67 6.19
C LYS A 112 -25.98 17.11 6.73
#